data_AF-A0A920IUJ0-F1
#
_entry.id   AF-A0A920IUJ0-F1
#
_cell.length_a   1.000
_cell.length_b   1.000
_cell.length_c   1.000
_cell.angle_alpha   90.00
_cell.angle_beta   90.00
_cell.angle_gamma   90.00
#
_symmetry.space_group_name_H-M   'P 1'
#
loop_
_entity.id
_entity.type
_entity.pdbx_description
1 polymer ?
#
loop_
_entity_poly.entity_id
_entity_poly.type
_entity_poly.pdbx_seq_one_letter_code
_entity_poly.pdbx_strand_id
1 'polypeptide(L)'
;MDEANETVIVTLSNPSNATLGSDDAHTYTITDNDSAPVVDFEATTSSQLESVSTKAITVDLSTVSAQNVTVNYAVTEPQPVLVPIHPS
;
A
#
# COMPACT_ATOMS: atom_id res chain seq x y z
N MET A 1 -6.18 -5.84 -8.68
CA MET A 1 -5.06 -4.87 -8.58
C MET A 1 -5.67 -3.68 -7.89
N ASP A 2 -5.15 -3.23 -6.77
CA ASP A 2 -5.85 -2.20 -5.97
C ASP A 2 -5.82 -0.82 -6.66
N GLU A 3 -6.97 -0.17 -6.80
CA GLU A 3 -7.15 1.09 -7.53
C GLU A 3 -8.15 2.04 -6.85
N ALA A 4 -8.25 3.28 -7.33
CA ALA A 4 -9.14 4.27 -6.74
C ALA A 4 -10.50 4.31 -7.47
N ASN A 5 -11.58 4.62 -6.77
CA ASN A 5 -12.91 4.81 -7.38
C ASN A 5 -12.88 5.85 -8.50
N GLU A 6 -13.60 5.58 -9.60
CA GLU A 6 -13.80 6.52 -10.70
C GLU A 6 -15.22 7.09 -10.74
N THR A 7 -15.34 8.26 -11.35
CA THR A 7 -16.64 8.91 -11.53
C THR A 7 -16.91 9.18 -12.99
N VAL A 8 -18.14 8.89 -13.42
CA VAL A 8 -18.69 9.30 -14.71
C VAL A 8 -19.79 10.33 -14.45
N ILE A 9 -19.71 11.47 -15.12
CA ILE A 9 -20.72 12.52 -15.02
C ILE A 9 -21.43 12.64 -16.37
N VAL A 10 -22.75 12.46 -16.36
CA VAL A 10 -23.62 12.67 -17.51
C VAL A 10 -24.35 13.98 -17.31
N THR A 11 -24.19 14.92 -18.25
CA THR A 11 -24.88 16.21 -18.23
C THR A 11 -25.82 16.33 -19.42
N LEU A 12 -27.07 16.72 -19.16
CA LEU A 12 -28.03 17.09 -20.18
C LEU A 12 -27.78 18.55 -20.56
N SER A 13 -27.77 18.83 -21.86
CA SER A 13 -27.59 20.19 -22.38
C SER A 13 -28.41 20.40 -23.64
N ASN A 14 -28.59 21.66 -24.03
CA ASN A 14 -29.28 22.08 -25.25
C ASN A 14 -30.72 21.54 -25.39
N PRO A 15 -31.62 21.79 -24.41
CA PRO A 15 -33.02 21.42 -24.58
C PRO A 15 -33.65 22.23 -25.71
N SER A 16 -34.42 21.58 -26.57
CA SER A 16 -35.21 22.25 -27.62
C SER A 16 -36.68 22.21 -27.24
N ASN A 17 -37.32 23.39 -27.17
CA ASN A 17 -38.71 23.57 -26.73
C ASN A 17 -39.03 23.02 -25.32
N ALA A 18 -38.03 22.95 -24.43
CA ALA A 18 -38.17 22.51 -23.04
C ALA A 18 -37.22 23.29 -22.12
N THR A 19 -37.50 23.25 -20.82
CA THR A 19 -36.59 23.73 -19.77
C THR A 19 -36.00 22.53 -19.06
N LEU A 20 -34.69 22.50 -18.85
CA LEU A 20 -34.07 21.47 -18.03
C LEU A 20 -34.49 21.65 -16.56
N GLY A 21 -34.74 20.52 -15.89
CA GLY A 21 -34.98 20.50 -14.44
C GLY A 21 -33.68 20.64 -13.65
N SER A 22 -33.78 20.54 -12.32
CA SER A 22 -32.63 20.65 -11.43
C SER A 22 -31.66 19.47 -11.48
N ASP A 23 -32.09 18.33 -12.01
CA ASP A 23 -31.30 17.10 -12.15
C ASP A 23 -30.72 16.97 -13.56
N ASP A 24 -30.11 18.04 -14.07
CA ASP A 24 -29.47 18.07 -15.39
C ASP A 24 -28.08 17.43 -15.42
N ALA A 25 -27.53 17.07 -14.25
CA ALA A 25 -26.30 16.30 -14.11
C ALA A 25 -26.53 15.06 -13.24
N HIS A 26 -26.02 13.91 -13.69
CA HIS A 26 -25.97 12.68 -12.90
C HIS A 26 -24.54 12.20 -12.79
N THR A 27 -24.07 12.02 -11.56
CA THR A 27 -22.76 11.42 -11.27
C THR A 27 -22.96 9.97 -10.86
N TYR A 28 -22.30 9.08 -11.59
CA TYR A 28 -22.18 7.67 -11.23
C TYR A 28 -20.76 7.39 -10.74
N THR A 29 -20.64 6.65 -9.64
CA THR A 29 -19.34 6.20 -9.10
C THR A 29 -19.15 4.72 -9.42
N ILE A 30 -18.02 4.39 -10.02
CA ILE A 30 -17.53 3.02 -10.15
C ILE A 30 -16.65 2.78 -8.93
N THR A 31 -17.03 1.82 -8.11
CA THR A 31 -16.33 1.53 -6.86
C THR A 31 -15.27 0.47 -7.09
N ASP A 32 -14.10 0.69 -6.51
CA ASP A 32 -13.09 -0.34 -6.35
C ASP A 32 -13.67 -1.53 -5.57
N ASN A 33 -13.37 -2.73 -6.06
CA ASN A 33 -13.81 -3.99 -5.49
C ASN A 33 -12.65 -4.96 -5.23
N ASP A 34 -11.41 -4.53 -5.44
CA ASP A 34 -10.23 -5.27 -5.10
C ASP A 34 -9.86 -5.04 -3.61
N SER A 35 -9.09 -5.96 -3.05
CA SER A 35 -8.52 -5.77 -1.71
C SER A 35 -7.18 -5.05 -1.81
N ALA A 36 -6.92 -4.16 -0.85
CA ALA A 36 -5.62 -3.54 -0.68
C ALA A 36 -4.50 -4.60 -0.58
N PRO A 37 -3.32 -4.34 -1.14
CA PRO A 37 -2.23 -5.29 -1.11
C PRO A 37 -1.65 -5.45 0.30
N VAL A 38 -1.09 -6.62 0.58
CA VAL A 38 -0.35 -6.90 1.81
C VAL A 38 1.14 -6.82 1.52
N VAL A 39 1.90 -6.26 2.47
CA VAL A 39 3.37 -6.23 2.44
C VAL A 39 3.92 -7.21 3.46
N ASP A 40 4.84 -8.08 3.04
CA ASP A 40 5.56 -9.00 3.92
C ASP A 40 7.04 -9.06 3.54
N PHE A 41 7.87 -9.59 4.43
CA PHE A 41 9.25 -9.93 4.12
C PHE A 41 9.31 -11.25 3.36
N GLU A 42 10.16 -11.30 2.34
CA GLU A 42 10.41 -12.53 1.58
C GLU A 42 10.99 -13.66 2.42
N ALA A 43 11.73 -13.30 3.48
CA ALA A 43 12.28 -14.24 4.43
C ALA A 43 12.18 -13.71 5.84
N THR A 44 11.75 -14.57 6.77
CA THR A 44 11.67 -14.27 8.20
C THR A 44 13.04 -14.18 8.88
N THR A 45 14.09 -14.70 8.23
CA THR A 45 15.46 -14.68 8.72
C THR A 45 16.45 -14.44 7.58
N SER A 46 17.61 -13.89 7.92
CA SER A 46 18.68 -13.63 6.97
C SER A 46 20.02 -13.67 7.70
N SER A 47 21.03 -14.30 7.09
CA SER A 47 22.40 -14.36 7.62
C SER A 47 23.42 -14.02 6.54
N GLN A 48 24.50 -13.34 6.90
CA GLN A 48 25.57 -12.95 5.99
C GLN A 48 26.92 -12.99 6.71
N LEU A 49 28.00 -13.21 5.97
CA LEU A 49 29.35 -13.06 6.51
C LEU A 49 29.61 -11.59 6.90
N GLU A 50 30.25 -11.38 8.04
CA GLU A 50 30.58 -10.03 8.56
C GLU A 50 31.57 -9.28 7.65
N SER A 51 32.32 -10.01 6.81
CA SER A 51 33.20 -9.43 5.79
C SER A 51 32.42 -8.77 4.63
N VAL A 52 31.12 -9.02 4.53
CA VAL A 52 30.25 -8.42 3.51
C VAL A 52 29.61 -7.14 4.07
N SER A 53 29.81 -6.03 3.36
CA SER A 53 29.40 -4.70 3.79
C SER A 53 27.88 -4.52 3.92
N THR A 54 27.09 -5.17 3.06
CA THR A 54 25.63 -4.98 3.02
C THR A 54 24.87 -6.29 2.74
N LYS A 55 23.65 -6.37 3.27
CA LYS A 55 22.68 -7.43 2.98
C LYS A 55 21.37 -6.80 2.53
N ALA A 56 20.87 -7.22 1.37
CA ALA A 56 19.53 -6.88 0.93
C ALA A 56 18.50 -7.66 1.77
N ILE A 57 17.46 -6.97 2.24
CA ILE A 57 16.26 -7.54 2.83
C ILE A 57 15.13 -7.21 1.88
N THR A 58 14.58 -8.24 1.24
CA THR A 58 13.52 -8.09 0.24
C THR A 58 12.16 -8.11 0.90
N VAL A 59 11.28 -7.30 0.35
CA VAL A 59 9.92 -7.04 0.81
C VAL A 59 9.03 -7.22 -0.41
N ASP A 60 7.94 -7.98 -0.25
CA ASP A 60 7.05 -8.33 -1.34
C ASP A 60 5.66 -7.73 -1.13
N LEU A 61 5.07 -7.33 -2.26
CA LEU A 61 3.71 -6.80 -2.32
C LEU A 61 2.82 -7.88 -2.95
N SER A 62 1.82 -8.34 -2.21
CA SER A 62 1.02 -9.52 -2.59
C SER A 62 0.28 -9.37 -3.93
N THR A 63 -0.07 -8.16 -4.31
CA THR A 63 -0.75 -7.80 -5.56
C THR A 63 -0.24 -6.43 -6.02
N VAL A 64 -0.23 -6.16 -7.33
CA VAL A 64 0.10 -4.80 -7.82
C VAL A 64 -1.03 -3.85 -7.41
N SER A 65 -0.65 -2.65 -7.00
CA SER A 65 -1.57 -1.54 -6.74
C SER A 65 -1.24 -0.39 -7.70
N ALA A 66 -2.28 0.27 -8.20
CA ALA A 66 -2.19 1.54 -8.91
C ALA A 66 -2.09 2.73 -7.93
N GLN A 67 -2.27 2.47 -6.63
CA GLN A 67 -2.19 3.45 -5.56
C GLN A 67 -0.79 3.48 -4.91
N ASN A 68 -0.50 4.55 -4.17
CA ASN A 68 0.75 4.68 -3.42
C ASN A 68 0.76 3.77 -2.18
N VAL A 69 1.66 2.79 -2.16
CA VAL A 69 1.93 1.96 -0.97
C VAL A 69 3.15 2.49 -0.23
N THR A 70 3.00 2.84 1.05
CA THR A 70 4.10 3.34 1.91
C THR A 70 4.32 2.38 3.07
N VAL A 71 5.57 2.00 3.31
CA VAL A 71 5.97 1.05 4.35
C VAL A 71 6.98 1.71 5.27
N ASN A 72 6.67 1.76 6.56
CA ASN A 72 7.61 2.21 7.57
C ASN A 72 8.44 1.03 8.06
N TYR A 73 9.74 1.21 8.25
CA TYR A 73 10.63 0.19 8.78
C TYR A 73 11.49 0.73 9.92
N ALA A 74 11.87 -0.16 10.83
CA ALA A 74 12.80 0.12 11.91
C ALA A 74 13.67 -1.12 12.13
N VAL A 75 14.92 -0.90 12.55
CA VAL A 75 15.86 -1.96 12.94
C VAL A 75 15.97 -1.95 14.45
N THR A 76 15.73 -3.10 15.08
CA THR A 76 15.87 -3.29 16.52
C THR A 76 17.01 -4.24 16.81
N GLU A 77 17.88 -3.89 17.75
CA GLU A 77 18.90 -4.81 18.27
C GLU A 77 18.28 -5.76 19.30
N PRO A 78 18.72 -7.03 19.37
CA PRO A 78 18.31 -7.93 20.43
C PRO A 78 18.81 -7.42 21.80
N GLN A 79 18.04 -7.71 22.86
CA GLN A 79 18.41 -7.33 24.23
C GLN A 79 19.79 -7.90 24.61
N PRO A 80 20.66 -7.11 25.29
CA PRO A 80 21.99 -7.58 25.66
C PRO A 80 21.89 -8.76 26.65
N VAL A 81 22.60 -9.85 26.35
CA VAL A 81 22.73 -10.99 27.27
C VAL A 81 23.70 -10.60 28.39
N LEU A 82 23.21 -10.51 29.62
CA LEU A 82 24.07 -10.33 30.79
C LEU A 82 24.95 -11.58 30.96
N VAL A 83 26.26 -11.44 30.77
CA VAL A 83 27.21 -12.51 31.06
C VAL A 83 27.42 -12.58 32.58
N PRO A 84 27.20 -13.73 33.25
CA PRO A 84 27.53 -13.87 34.66
C PRO A 84 29.04 -13.73 34.85
N ILE A 85 29.46 -12.74 35.64
CA ILE A 85 30.85 -12.62 36.07
C ILE A 85 31.19 -13.79 37.00
N HIS A 86 32.25 -14.54 36.67
CA HIS A 86 32.84 -15.50 37.61
C HIS A 86 33.93 -14.77 38.41
N PRO A 87 33.75 -14.50 39.71
CA PRO A 87 34.80 -13.94 40.54
C PRO A 87 35.95 -14.95 40.71
N SER A 88 37.19 -14.46 40.66
CA SER A 88 38.42 -15.23 40.86
C SER A 88 38.57 -15.77 42.28
#